data_AF-A0AAV8Z039-F1
#
_entry.id   AF-A0AAV8Z039-F1
#
_cell.length_a   1.000
_cell.length_b   1.000
_cell.length_c   1.000
_cell.angle_alpha   90.00
_cell.angle_beta   90.00
_cell.angle_gamma   90.00
#
_symmetry.space_group_name_H-M   'P 1'
#
loop_
_entity.id
_entity.type
_entity.pdbx_description
1 polymer ?
#
loop_
_entity_poly.entity_id
_entity_poly.type
_entity_poly.pdbx_seq_one_letter_code
_entity_poly.pdbx_strand_id
1 'polypeptide(L)' 'MLEEYADGPYPFFQSSITSAFENLRDDEDFVDVTLACDGKSLKAHRVVLSACSPYFRELLKSVRVN' A
#
# COMPACT_ATOMS: atom_id res chain seq x y z
N MET A 1 -8.00 -10.90 30.62
CA MET A 1 -7.17 -10.38 29.52
C MET A 1 -8.12 -10.20 28.34
N LEU A 2 -9.01 -9.22 28.48
CA LEU A 2 -9.90 -8.83 27.40
C LEU A 2 -9.03 -8.01 26.46
N GLU A 3 -8.96 -8.42 25.19
CA GLU A 3 -8.27 -7.66 24.17
C GLU A 3 -8.86 -6.25 24.13
N GLU A 4 -8.03 -5.34 24.57
CA GLU A 4 -8.25 -3.93 24.78
C GLU A 4 -8.43 -3.26 23.42
N TYR A 5 -9.50 -2.47 23.26
CA TYR A 5 -9.70 -1.45 22.22
C TYR A 5 -9.83 -1.92 20.75
N ALA A 6 -11.06 -2.23 20.33
CA ALA A 6 -11.50 -1.97 18.96
C ALA A 6 -12.47 -0.77 18.96
N ASP A 7 -11.96 0.40 19.33
CA ASP A 7 -12.78 1.59 19.67
C ASP A 7 -13.22 2.41 18.44
N GLY A 8 -13.85 1.74 17.47
CA GLY A 8 -14.40 2.36 16.26
C GLY A 8 -15.55 1.54 15.64
N PRO A 9 -16.42 2.15 14.83
CA PRO A 9 -17.64 1.52 14.32
C PRO A 9 -17.41 0.25 13.46
N TYR A 10 -16.15 -0.03 13.10
CA TYR A 10 -15.76 -1.15 12.27
C TYR A 10 -14.48 -1.81 12.82
N PRO A 11 -14.60 -2.75 13.78
CA PRO A 11 -13.45 -3.36 14.47
C PRO A 11 -12.51 -4.15 13.54
N PHE A 12 -12.98 -4.52 12.34
CA PHE A 12 -12.21 -5.24 11.33
C PHE A 12 -11.81 -4.36 10.14
N PHE A 13 -11.97 -3.03 10.22
CA PHE A 13 -11.67 -2.14 9.09
C PHE A 13 -10.22 -2.23 8.65
N GLN A 14 -9.28 -2.15 9.60
CA GLN A 14 -7.85 -2.18 9.30
C GLN A 14 -7.43 -3.51 8.65
N SER A 15 -7.88 -4.65 9.18
CA SER A 15 -7.56 -5.97 8.61
C SER A 15 -8.23 -6.15 7.24
N SER A 16 -9.49 -5.74 7.08
CA SER A 16 -10.22 -5.82 5.82
C SER A 16 -9.54 -5.01 4.71
N ILE A 17 -9.10 -3.78 5.02
CA ILE A 17 -8.37 -2.93 4.07
C ILE A 17 -6.99 -3.50 3.75
N THR A 18 -6.26 -4.00 4.75
CA THR A 18 -4.93 -4.58 4.54
C THR A 18 -5.01 -5.80 3.63
N SER A 19 -5.92 -6.74 3.93
CA SER A 19 -6.13 -7.93 3.08
C SER A 19 -6.64 -7.59 1.68
N ALA A 20 -7.46 -6.55 1.54
CA ALA A 20 -7.89 -6.08 0.22
C ALA A 20 -6.70 -5.61 -0.63
N PHE A 21 -5.81 -4.78 -0.07
CA PHE A 21 -4.62 -4.32 -0.80
C PHE A 21 -3.58 -5.42 -1.05
N GLU A 22 -3.49 -6.43 -0.19
CA GLU A 22 -2.69 -7.64 -0.43
C GLU A 22 -3.20 -8.39 -1.67
N ASN A 23 -4.50 -8.70 -1.72
CA ASN A 23 -5.10 -9.37 -2.87
C ASN A 23 -4.92 -8.57 -4.16
N LEU A 24 -5.17 -7.26 -4.13
CA LEU A 24 -4.97 -6.39 -5.30
C LEU A 24 -3.51 -6.38 -5.79
N ARG A 25 -2.54 -6.54 -4.88
CA ARG A 25 -1.12 -6.60 -5.27
C ARG A 25 -0.80 -7.94 -5.90
N ASP A 26 -1.29 -9.02 -5.30
CA ASP A 26 -1.00 -10.39 -5.73
C ASP A 26 -1.65 -10.70 -7.09
N ASP A 27 -2.84 -10.16 -7.34
CA ASP A 27 -3.53 -10.22 -8.63
C ASP A 27 -3.01 -9.18 -9.66
N GLU A 28 -2.07 -8.32 -9.25
CA GLU A 28 -1.54 -7.17 -10.00
C GLU A 28 -2.59 -6.12 -10.45
N ASP A 29 -3.77 -6.12 -9.83
CA ASP A 29 -4.83 -5.17 -10.10
C ASP A 29 -4.46 -3.74 -9.64
N PHE A 30 -4.70 -2.76 -10.52
CA PHE A 30 -4.43 -1.34 -10.30
C PHE A 30 -2.98 -0.99 -9.94
N VAL A 31 -2.03 -1.91 -10.15
CA VAL A 31 -0.60 -1.64 -10.02
C VAL A 31 -0.20 -0.52 -11.00
N ASP A 32 0.36 0.55 -10.46
CA ASP A 32 0.66 1.79 -11.18
C ASP A 32 2.12 2.24 -11.00
N VAL A 33 2.94 1.41 -10.35
CA VAL A 33 4.39 1.61 -10.23
C VAL A 33 5.15 0.29 -10.19
N THR A 34 6.36 0.31 -10.74
CA THR A 34 7.35 -0.77 -10.58
C THR A 34 8.64 -0.16 -10.03
N LEU A 35 9.09 -0.65 -8.86
CA LEU A 35 10.39 -0.30 -8.29
C LEU A 35 11.43 -1.29 -8.81
N ALA A 36 12.55 -0.81 -9.34
CA ALA A 36 13.64 -1.65 -9.83
C ALA A 36 14.94 -1.34 -9.11
N CYS A 37 15.67 -2.37 -8.68
CA CYS A 37 16.97 -2.26 -8.01
C CYS A 37 17.75 -3.58 -8.17
N ASP A 38 19.03 -3.51 -8.50
CA ASP A 38 19.94 -4.67 -8.64
C ASP A 38 19.35 -5.85 -9.44
N GLY A 39 18.76 -5.55 -10.60
CA GLY A 39 18.16 -6.56 -11.49
C GLY A 39 16.85 -7.17 -10.98
N LYS A 40 16.35 -6.73 -9.82
CA LYS A 40 15.04 -7.10 -9.29
C LYS A 40 14.02 -6.02 -9.60
N SER A 41 12.76 -6.42 -9.71
CA SER A 41 11.64 -5.51 -9.84
C SER A 41 10.52 -5.89 -8.88
N LEU A 42 9.79 -4.88 -8.39
CA LEU A 42 8.64 -5.01 -7.52
C LEU A 42 7.51 -4.15 -8.07
N LYS A 43 6.41 -4.80 -8.45
CA LYS A 43 5.14 -4.17 -8.80
C LYS A 43 4.39 -3.80 -7.52
N ALA A 44 3.82 -2.59 -7.47
CA ALA A 44 3.12 -2.09 -6.30
C ALA A 44 2.13 -0.96 -6.66
N HIS A 45 1.38 -0.52 -5.64
CA HIS A 45 0.51 0.65 -5.74
C HIS A 45 1.20 1.90 -5.16
N ARG A 46 1.23 2.99 -5.93
CA ARG A 46 1.79 4.28 -5.51
C ARG A 46 1.13 4.80 -4.25
N VAL A 47 -0.19 4.61 -4.12
CA VAL A 47 -0.96 5.08 -2.97
C VAL A 47 -0.54 4.40 -1.67
N VAL A 48 -0.34 3.07 -1.70
CA VAL A 48 0.09 2.29 -0.54
C VAL A 48 1.52 2.68 -0.15
N LEU A 49 2.45 2.75 -1.12
CA LEU A 49 3.83 3.19 -0.85
C LEU A 49 3.89 4.60 -0.26
N SER A 50 3.06 5.52 -0.76
CA SER A 50 2.99 6.91 -0.28
C SER A 50 2.37 7.03 1.12
N ALA A 51 1.40 6.19 1.46
CA ALA A 51 0.79 6.15 2.79
C ALA A 51 1.77 5.65 3.85
N CYS A 52 2.60 4.67 3.49
CA CYS A 52 3.53 4.02 4.42
C CYS A 52 4.92 4.68 4.51
N SER A 53 5.28 5.57 3.59
CA SER A 53 6.61 6.17 3.53
C SER A 53 6.58 7.62 3.04
N PRO A 54 6.96 8.60 3.89
CA PRO A 54 7.11 10.00 3.48
C PRO A 54 8.07 10.17 2.29
N TYR A 55 9.14 9.38 2.24
CA TYR A 55 10.09 9.37 1.12
C TYR A 55 9.41 8.97 -0.19
N PHE A 56 8.71 7.84 -0.22
CA PHE A 56 8.00 7.41 -1.44
C PHE A 56 6.89 8.39 -1.82
N ARG A 57 6.20 8.99 -0.84
CA ARG A 57 5.20 10.03 -1.10
C ARG A 57 5.78 11.23 -1.84
N GLU A 58 6.94 11.74 -1.41
CA GLU A 58 7.59 12.89 -2.03
C GLU A 58 8.16 12.51 -3.40
N LEU A 59 8.86 11.39 -3.48
CA LEU A 59 9.42 10.85 -4.71
C LEU A 59 8.32 10.68 -5.78
N LEU A 60 7.25 9.95 -5.46
CA LEU A 60 6.18 9.63 -6.41
C LEU A 60 5.28 10.83 -6.75
N LYS A 61 5.23 11.88 -5.92
CA LYS A 61 4.59 13.15 -6.31
C LYS A 61 5.38 13.90 -7.39
N SER A 62 6.71 13.79 -7.34
CA SER A 62 7.60 14.48 -8.30
C SER A 62 7.72 13.75 -9.64
N VAL A 63 7.43 12.45 -9.67
CA VAL A 63 7.44 11.63 -10.90
C VAL A 63 6.26 12.01 -11.78
N ARG A 64 6.55 12.72 -12.89
CA ARG A 64 5.57 13.01 -13.93
C ARG A 64 5.18 11.72 -14.65
N VAL A 65 3.88 11.44 -14.69
CA VAL A 65 3.32 10.48 -15.64
C VAL A 65 3.15 11.25 -16.95
N ASN A 66 3.80 10.76 -18.00
CA ASN A 66 3.75 11.37 -19.34
C ASN A 66 2.43 11.03 -20.04
#